data_AF-A0A8T3RHI3-F1
#
_entry.id   AF-A0A8T3RHI3-F1
#
_cell.length_a   1.000
_cell.length_b   1.000
_cell.length_c   1.000
_cell.angle_alpha   90.00
_cell.angle_beta   90.00
_cell.angle_gamma   90.00
#
_symmetry.space_group_name_H-M   'P 1'
#
loop_
_entity.id
_entity.type
_entity.pdbx_description
1 polymer ?
#
loop_
_entity_poly.entity_id
_entity_poly.type
_entity_poly.pdbx_seq_one_letter_code
_entity_poly.pdbx_strand_id
1 'polypeptide(L)' 'PYEYEHDRLAIDVINGSELLRSWVDDPNATPADLEALTVADETSWIEEREAMLLYS' A
#
# COMPACT_ATOMS: atom_id res chain seq x y z
N PRO A 1 21.60 16.15 6.58
CA PRO A 1 21.09 16.44 5.22
C PRO A 1 19.74 15.75 5.05
N TYR A 2 18.75 16.42 4.47
CA TYR A 2 17.50 15.76 4.10
C TYR A 2 17.66 15.13 2.72
N GLU A 3 17.22 13.88 2.59
CA GLU A 3 17.16 13.19 1.32
C GLU A 3 15.80 13.50 0.69
N TYR A 4 15.82 14.10 -0.49
CA TYR A 4 14.62 14.40 -1.26
C TYR A 4 14.60 13.48 -2.47
N GLU A 5 13.44 12.87 -2.68
CA GLU A 5 13.19 12.09 -3.88
C GLU A 5 12.64 13.02 -4.97
N HIS A 6 13.29 13.01 -6.14
CA HIS A 6 13.00 13.95 -7.22
C HIS A 6 12.43 13.28 -8.48
N ASP A 7 12.62 11.97 -8.62
CA ASP A 7 12.30 11.26 -9.85
C ASP A 7 10.91 10.60 -9.79
N ARG A 8 10.46 10.25 -8.59
CA ARG A 8 9.17 9.58 -8.36
C ARG A 8 8.13 10.53 -7.80
N LEU A 9 6.87 10.33 -8.19
CA LEU A 9 5.75 11.08 -7.62
C LEU A 9 5.65 10.76 -6.12
N ALA A 10 5.32 11.78 -5.31
CA ALA A 10 5.23 11.63 -3.86
C ALA A 10 4.31 10.48 -3.42
N ILE A 11 3.21 10.26 -4.14
CA ILE A 11 2.29 9.13 -3.89
C ILE A 11 2.98 7.78 -4.08
N ASP A 12 3.79 7.62 -5.12
CA ASP A 12 4.50 6.37 -5.41
C ASP A 12 5.64 6.13 -4.40
N VAL A 13 6.26 7.22 -3.91
CA VAL A 13 7.29 7.15 -2.86
C VAL A 13 6.69 6.73 -1.53
N ILE A 14 5.57 7.35 -1.13
CA ILE A 14 4.91 7.07 0.15
C ILE A 14 4.28 5.68 0.15
N ASN A 15 3.63 5.29 -0.94
CA ASN A 15 3.01 3.97 -1.05
C ASN A 15 4.05 2.87 -1.33
N GLY A 16 5.21 3.22 -1.89
CA GLY A 16 6.25 2.27 -2.30
C GLY A 16 6.01 1.68 -3.69
N SER A 17 4.87 1.96 -4.33
CA SER A 17 4.50 1.45 -5.66
C SER A 17 3.59 2.43 -6.42
N GLU A 18 3.41 2.19 -7.72
CA GLU A 18 2.45 2.93 -8.56
C GLU A 18 1.00 2.38 -8.44
N LEU A 19 0.80 1.29 -7.67
CA LEU A 19 -0.46 0.56 -7.64
C LEU A 19 -1.60 1.43 -7.09
N LEU A 20 -1.35 2.12 -5.97
CA LEU A 20 -2.33 3.03 -5.39
C LEU A 20 -2.66 4.19 -6.33
N ARG A 21 -1.64 4.76 -6.99
CA ARG A 21 -1.86 5.84 -7.97
C ARG A 21 -2.71 5.35 -9.14
N SER A 22 -2.44 4.15 -9.64
CA SER A 22 -3.19 3.55 -10.76
C SER A 22 -4.68 3.36 -10.41
N TRP A 23 -4.99 2.98 -9.17
CA TRP A 23 -6.37 2.91 -8.69
C TRP A 23 -7.02 4.31 -8.56
N VAL A 24 -6.30 5.31 -8.06
CA VAL A 24 -6.79 6.70 -7.97
C VAL A 24 -7.07 7.29 -9.36
N ASP A 25 -6.20 6.99 -10.32
CA ASP A 25 -6.26 7.55 -11.67
C ASP A 25 -7.36 6.90 -12.55
N ASP A 26 -7.89 5.72 -12.18
CA ASP A 26 -8.97 5.06 -12.92
C ASP A 26 -10.35 5.63 -12.52
N PRO A 27 -11.06 6.33 -13.43
CA PRO A 27 -12.35 6.93 -13.13
C PRO A 27 -13.47 5.90 -12.90
N ASN A 28 -13.27 4.64 -13.26
CA ASN A 28 -14.24 3.56 -13.02
C ASN A 28 -13.91 2.73 -11.79
N ALA A 29 -12.75 2.94 -11.18
CA ALA A 29 -12.35 2.20 -10.00
C ALA A 29 -13.26 2.54 -8.82
N THR A 30 -13.53 1.52 -8.02
CA THR A 30 -14.37 1.59 -6.84
C THR A 30 -13.52 1.32 -5.60
N PRO A 31 -14.01 1.67 -4.40
CA PRO A 31 -13.33 1.28 -3.16
C PRO A 31 -13.14 -0.23 -2.99
N ALA A 32 -14.03 -1.05 -3.57
CA ALA A 32 -13.91 -2.51 -3.51
C ALA A 32 -12.73 -3.03 -4.34
N ASP A 33 -12.36 -2.34 -5.41
CA ASP A 33 -11.18 -2.70 -6.21
C ASP A 33 -9.90 -2.48 -5.42
N LEU A 34 -9.83 -1.41 -4.60
CA LEU A 34 -8.69 -1.17 -3.71
C LEU A 34 -8.59 -2.24 -2.63
N GLU A 35 -9.71 -2.58 -1.99
CA GLU A 35 -9.76 -3.65 -0.99
C GLU A 35 -9.22 -4.97 -1.57
N ALA A 36 -9.65 -5.32 -2.78
CA ALA A 36 -9.17 -6.53 -3.45
C ALA A 36 -7.65 -6.51 -3.71
N LEU A 37 -7.05 -5.33 -3.91
CA LEU A 37 -5.61 -5.17 -4.07
C LEU A 37 -4.86 -5.33 -2.74
N THR A 38 -5.41 -4.86 -1.62
CA THR A 38 -4.70 -4.85 -0.32
C THR A 38 -4.87 -6.15 0.48
N VAL A 39 -5.95 -6.90 0.27
CA VAL A 39 -6.26 -8.14 1.03
C VAL A 39 -5.10 -9.13 1.09
N ALA A 40 -4.35 -9.32 -0.01
CA ALA A 40 -3.23 -10.26 -0.04
C ALA A 40 -2.10 -9.83 0.92
N ASP A 41 -1.70 -8.57 0.87
CA ASP A 41 -0.64 -8.02 1.71
C ASP A 41 -1.08 -7.93 3.17
N GLU A 42 -2.34 -7.57 3.43
CA GLU A 42 -2.92 -7.54 4.77
C GLU A 42 -2.96 -8.94 5.40
N THR A 43 -3.33 -9.95 4.62
CA THR A 43 -3.34 -11.34 5.09
C THR A 43 -1.92 -11.81 5.41
N SER A 44 -0.95 -11.57 4.50
CA SER A 44 0.46 -11.89 4.74
C SER A 44 0.97 -11.20 6.01
N TRP A 45 0.62 -9.92 6.20
CA TRP A 45 1.07 -9.16 7.36
C TRP A 45 0.47 -9.67 8.67
N ILE A 46 -0.81 -10.07 8.67
CA ILE A 46 -1.46 -10.67 9.84
C ILE A 46 -0.78 -11.97 10.24
N GLU A 47 -0.43 -12.82 9.26
CA GLU A 47 0.28 -14.07 9.48
C GLU A 47 1.72 -13.84 9.98
N GLU A 48 2.46 -12.96 9.32
CA GLU A 48 3.86 -12.64 9.67
C GLU A 48 4.00 -12.06 11.08
N ARG A 49 3.07 -11.17 11.46
CA ARG A 49 3.14 -10.51 12.76
C ARG A 49 2.71 -11.40 13.93
N GLU A 50 1.99 -12.51 13.69
CA GLU A 50 1.41 -13.36 14.74
C GLU A 50 2.46 -13.79 15.77
N ALA A 51 3.62 -14.23 15.29
CA ALA A 51 4.74 -14.68 16.12
C ALA A 51 5.34 -13.58 17.03
N MET A 52 5.01 -12.31 16.76
CA MET A 52 5.55 -11.13 17.47
C MET A 52 4.53 -10.49 18.42
N LEU A 53 3.29 -11.00 18.48
CA LEU A 53 2.24 -10.44 19.33
C LEU A 53 2.45 -10.83 20.80
N LEU A 54 2.49 -9.82 21.68
CA LEU A 54 2.52 -10.02 23.14
C LEU A 54 1.12 -9.99 23.77
N TYR A 55 0.12 -9.52 23.02
CA TYR A 55 -1.26 -9.34 23.46
C TYR A 55 -2.22 -9.67 22.31
N SER A 56 -3.35 -10.28 22.65
CA SER A 56 -4.43 -10.68 21.73
C SER A 56 -5.70 -9.86 21.97
#